data_AF-A0A818D9H0-F1
#
_entry.id   AF-A0A818D9H0-F1
#
_cell.length_a   1.000
_cell.length_b   1.000
_cell.length_c   1.000
_cell.angle_alpha   90.00
_cell.angle_beta   90.00
_cell.angle_gamma   90.00
#
_symmetry.space_group_name_H-M   'P 1'
#
loop_
_entity.id
_entity.type
_entity.pdbx_description
1 polymer ?
#
loop_
_entity_poly.entity_id
_entity_poly.type
_entity_poly.pdbx_seq_one_letter_code
_entity_poly.pdbx_strand_id
1 'polypeptide(L)'
;MDLENHTRNVWIILGTLSGVGMIVAVIQTWAWFSKSGKEVIDLPTLGKFLLHFLDILSTVIFLVMAGVSVWWLIFFKSQVDSTFESKTNSQQNIFKILFIVSFILKTIDIIHLIIQQTTIDIFFIDWERPKSVNSNTVSAWRTCFVANEFNEIQTFRRIHVPFHLFFALFLLKVINLENIALVDTNIILFPSSPAANYTMEYDSVFRIGTAFLVLLGTAFIQYFVYIIIYQRLIGDKILNFVDLCSVSNISVFILDQNYHGYYIHGRSPHGIADVNIRDMLMNLERESKSMSSTRGLQANSTEQIFIMKINRIFRAQYDLLFRQYYDYIGPRRTRKDMERYTDMLLQSYQNLNKFLCAYIDRSLPTYQYFIRNRYLLEKIFNYEFQTRIGSGLSTSMDNILFIDDEKVFTKVLFYGKENSLFIWNIITFLFMDFISTNYVLAAIITFLLNLIVVGLRNSFGRRNLSKKTLIPRELLI
;
A
#
# COMPACT_ATOMS: atom_id res chain seq x y z
N MET A 1 -0.37 -41.50 18.50
CA MET A 1 0.46 -40.59 17.67
C MET A 1 1.01 -39.55 18.63
N ASP A 2 2.32 -39.54 18.91
CA ASP A 2 2.87 -38.87 20.10
C ASP A 2 2.75 -37.34 20.05
N LEU A 3 1.98 -36.79 21.00
CA LEU A 3 1.66 -35.37 21.10
C LEU A 3 2.91 -34.47 21.26
N GLU A 4 3.98 -34.98 21.88
CA GLU A 4 5.27 -34.30 22.02
C GLU A 4 6.00 -34.08 20.69
N ASN A 5 5.85 -35.01 19.74
CA ASN A 5 6.45 -34.86 18.42
C ASN A 5 5.77 -33.71 17.65
N HIS A 6 4.47 -33.48 17.86
CA HIS A 6 3.73 -32.41 17.20
C HIS A 6 4.13 -31.02 17.70
N THR A 7 4.21 -30.81 19.02
CA THR A 7 4.66 -29.53 19.58
C THR A 7 6.08 -29.21 19.14
N ARG A 8 6.98 -30.20 19.15
CA ARG A 8 8.35 -30.07 18.64
C ARG A 8 8.36 -29.64 17.17
N ASN A 9 7.53 -30.25 16.32
CA ASN A 9 7.46 -29.88 14.89
C ASN A 9 6.97 -28.44 14.69
N VAL A 10 6.00 -27.97 15.47
CA VAL A 10 5.55 -26.56 15.41
C VAL A 10 6.69 -25.61 15.76
N TRP A 11 7.48 -25.90 16.80
CA TRP A 11 8.65 -25.09 17.16
C TRP A 11 9.73 -25.11 16.09
N ILE A 12 9.99 -26.26 15.45
CA ILE A 12 10.94 -26.37 14.34
C ILE A 12 10.47 -25.54 13.13
N ILE A 13 9.20 -25.62 12.75
CA ILE A 13 8.62 -24.83 11.65
C ILE A 13 8.73 -23.34 11.97
N LEU A 14 8.36 -22.95 13.19
CA LEU A 14 8.44 -21.56 13.61
C LEU A 14 9.87 -21.02 13.58
N GLY A 15 10.84 -21.78 14.10
CA GLY A 15 12.25 -21.42 14.10
C GLY A 15 12.84 -21.32 12.69
N THR A 16 12.55 -22.29 11.82
CA THR A 16 13.04 -22.30 10.43
C THR A 16 12.46 -21.15 9.60
N LEU A 17 11.15 -20.92 9.65
CA LEU A 17 10.51 -19.82 8.94
C LEU A 17 10.93 -18.45 9.49
N SER A 18 11.14 -18.32 10.81
CA SER A 18 11.66 -17.08 11.40
C SER A 18 13.11 -16.82 10.99
N GLY A 19 13.94 -17.87 10.86
CA GLY A 19 15.30 -17.77 10.34
C GLY A 19 15.36 -17.30 8.88
N VAL A 20 14.51 -17.88 8.02
CA VAL A 20 14.33 -17.38 6.64
C VAL A 20 13.80 -15.94 6.65
N GLY A 21 12.84 -15.64 7.53
CA GLY A 21 12.28 -14.31 7.70
C GLY A 21 13.31 -13.26 8.10
N MET A 22 14.30 -13.62 8.92
CA MET A 22 15.42 -12.75 9.26
C MET A 22 16.25 -12.38 8.04
N ILE A 23 16.56 -13.34 7.17
CA ILE A 23 17.30 -13.10 5.92
C ILE A 23 16.51 -12.13 5.01
N VAL A 24 15.20 -12.34 4.88
CA VAL A 24 14.32 -11.45 4.12
C VAL A 24 14.29 -10.04 4.72
N ALA A 25 14.25 -9.92 6.05
CA ALA A 25 14.32 -8.62 6.75
C ALA A 25 15.63 -7.88 6.46
N VAL A 26 16.76 -8.60 6.43
CA VAL A 26 18.07 -8.04 6.06
C VAL A 26 18.03 -7.51 4.62
N ILE A 27 17.53 -8.31 3.68
CA ILE A 27 17.42 -7.92 2.26
C ILE A 27 16.55 -6.67 2.10
N GLN A 28 15.38 -6.64 2.73
CA GLN A 28 14.47 -5.49 2.67
C GLN A 28 15.10 -4.23 3.28
N THR A 29 15.83 -4.40 4.39
CA THR A 29 16.51 -3.28 5.04
C THR A 29 17.69 -2.79 4.22
N TRP A 30 18.42 -3.69 3.56
CA TRP A 30 19.48 -3.34 2.62
C TRP A 30 18.95 -2.54 1.44
N ALA A 31 17.83 -2.99 0.86
CA ALA A 31 17.14 -2.28 -0.22
C ALA A 31 16.64 -0.89 0.23
N TRP A 32 16.16 -0.75 1.45
CA TRP A 32 15.80 0.55 2.03
C TRP A 32 17.04 1.43 2.23
N PHE A 33 18.10 0.88 2.84
CA PHE A 33 19.35 1.56 3.13
C PHE A 33 20.00 2.14 1.87
N SER A 34 20.06 1.35 0.80
CA SER A 34 20.61 1.81 -0.49
C SER A 34 19.79 2.95 -1.10
N LYS A 35 18.47 2.93 -0.93
CA LYS A 35 17.55 3.96 -1.44
C LYS A 35 17.53 5.23 -0.60
N SER A 36 17.84 5.13 0.68
CA SER A 36 18.09 6.28 1.55
C SER A 36 19.46 6.93 1.26
N GLY A 37 20.37 6.18 0.63
CA GLY A 37 21.77 6.53 0.30
C GLY A 37 22.55 7.06 1.48
N LYS A 38 22.38 6.37 2.60
CA LYS A 38 23.25 6.47 3.76
C LYS A 38 24.53 5.71 3.46
N GLU A 39 25.66 6.22 3.95
CA GLU A 39 26.97 5.59 3.79
C GLU A 39 27.32 4.71 5.00
N VAL A 40 26.71 4.97 6.17
CA VAL A 40 26.98 4.29 7.43
C VAL A 40 25.71 3.70 8.02
N ILE A 41 25.82 2.53 8.66
CA ILE A 41 24.72 1.88 9.38
C ILE A 41 24.47 2.66 10.68
N ASP A 42 23.50 3.54 10.65
CA ASP A 42 23.08 4.33 11.81
C ASP A 42 22.01 3.60 12.67
N LEU A 43 21.75 4.14 13.87
CA LEU A 43 20.67 3.66 14.74
C LEU A 43 19.28 3.61 14.05
N PRO A 44 18.87 4.59 13.21
CA PRO A 44 17.63 4.46 12.43
C PRO A 44 17.61 3.28 11.45
N THR A 45 18.76 2.88 10.91
CA THR A 45 18.86 1.71 10.03
C THR A 45 18.62 0.42 10.82
N LEU A 46 19.18 0.32 12.03
CA LEU A 46 18.89 -0.79 12.95
C LEU A 46 17.41 -0.82 13.37
N GLY A 47 16.82 0.35 13.64
CA GLY A 47 15.39 0.48 13.92
C GLY A 47 14.52 0.02 12.75
N LYS A 48 14.90 0.36 11.51
CA LYS A 48 14.21 -0.13 10.30
C LYS A 48 14.33 -1.65 10.14
N PHE A 49 15.51 -2.22 10.40
CA PHE A 49 15.68 -3.67 10.43
C PHE A 49 14.73 -4.34 11.42
N LEU A 50 14.69 -3.84 12.66
CA LEU A 50 13.80 -4.38 13.69
C LEU A 50 12.34 -4.34 13.22
N LEU A 51 11.87 -3.22 12.67
CA LEU A 51 10.48 -3.09 12.21
C LEU A 51 10.14 -4.05 11.06
N HIS A 52 11.03 -4.22 10.07
CA HIS A 52 10.84 -5.21 9.01
C HIS A 52 10.85 -6.65 9.56
N PHE A 53 11.73 -6.93 10.53
CA PHE A 53 11.78 -8.24 11.17
C PHE A 53 10.51 -8.52 11.97
N LEU A 54 9.97 -7.54 12.71
CA LEU A 54 8.72 -7.69 13.45
C LEU A 54 7.51 -7.93 12.52
N ASP A 55 7.45 -7.28 11.36
CA ASP A 55 6.40 -7.55 10.35
C ASP A 55 6.45 -9.01 9.89
N ILE A 56 7.61 -9.48 9.45
CA ILE A 56 7.79 -10.85 8.95
C ILE A 56 7.52 -11.86 10.07
N LEU A 57 8.04 -11.62 11.27
CA LEU A 57 7.82 -12.48 12.44
C LEU A 57 6.33 -12.58 12.79
N SER A 58 5.61 -11.45 12.81
CA SER A 58 4.17 -11.43 13.11
C SER A 58 3.37 -12.28 12.12
N THR A 59 3.73 -12.19 10.84
CA THR A 59 3.08 -12.92 9.74
C THR A 59 3.42 -14.41 9.79
N VAL A 60 4.67 -14.76 10.07
CA VAL A 60 5.10 -16.17 10.21
C VAL A 60 4.41 -16.83 11.40
N ILE A 61 4.42 -16.18 12.59
CA ILE A 61 3.69 -16.69 13.76
C ILE A 61 2.22 -16.90 13.39
N PHE A 62 1.57 -15.90 12.83
CA PHE A 62 0.16 -16.00 12.44
C PHE A 62 -0.11 -17.18 11.50
N LEU A 63 0.65 -17.32 10.41
CA LEU A 63 0.44 -18.36 9.41
C LEU A 63 0.66 -19.76 9.98
N VAL A 64 1.68 -19.95 10.82
CA VAL A 64 1.91 -21.23 11.50
C VAL A 64 0.75 -21.56 12.42
N MET A 65 0.28 -20.60 13.21
CA MET A 65 -0.80 -20.83 14.18
C MET A 65 -2.14 -21.06 13.50
N ALA A 66 -2.47 -20.31 12.46
CA ALA A 66 -3.67 -20.53 11.65
C ALA A 66 -3.60 -21.89 10.94
N GLY A 67 -2.45 -22.24 10.35
CA GLY A 67 -2.23 -23.53 9.70
C GLY A 67 -2.38 -24.72 10.66
N VAL A 68 -1.82 -24.61 11.86
CA VAL A 68 -1.97 -25.63 12.92
C VAL A 68 -3.42 -25.74 13.38
N SER A 69 -4.18 -24.64 13.46
CA SER A 69 -5.62 -24.67 13.78
C SER A 69 -6.42 -25.44 12.74
N VAL A 70 -6.15 -25.18 11.46
CA VAL A 70 -6.81 -25.86 10.33
C VAL A 70 -6.41 -27.33 10.29
N TRP A 71 -5.13 -27.64 10.47
CA TRP A 71 -4.63 -29.01 10.54
C TRP A 71 -5.37 -29.80 11.63
N TRP A 72 -5.41 -29.25 12.86
CA TRP A 72 -6.14 -29.89 13.96
C TRP A 72 -7.62 -30.07 13.66
N LEU A 73 -8.27 -29.08 13.05
CA LEU A 73 -9.68 -29.18 12.67
C LEU A 73 -9.93 -30.32 11.67
N ILE A 74 -9.12 -30.41 10.61
CA ILE A 74 -9.28 -31.42 9.56
C ILE A 74 -9.07 -32.83 10.14
N PHE A 75 -7.98 -33.04 10.87
CA PHE A 75 -7.67 -34.35 11.44
C PHE A 75 -8.66 -34.74 12.53
N PHE A 76 -9.19 -33.79 13.31
CA PHE A 76 -10.24 -34.06 14.28
C PHE A 76 -11.54 -34.53 13.59
N LYS A 77 -11.99 -33.83 12.55
CA LYS A 77 -13.22 -34.18 11.82
C LYS A 77 -13.08 -35.43 10.96
N SER A 78 -11.87 -35.82 10.58
CA SER A 78 -11.61 -37.01 9.77
C SER A 78 -11.51 -38.32 10.59
N GLN A 79 -11.76 -38.29 11.89
CA GLN A 79 -11.63 -39.47 12.74
C GLN A 79 -12.83 -40.41 12.67
N VAL A 80 -12.51 -41.70 12.57
CA VAL A 80 -13.48 -42.81 12.65
C VAL A 80 -13.49 -43.40 14.06
N ASP A 81 -12.33 -43.50 14.72
CA ASP A 81 -12.18 -43.94 16.12
C ASP A 81 -11.57 -42.81 16.99
N SER A 82 -12.09 -42.65 18.21
CA SER A 82 -11.77 -41.57 19.17
C SER A 82 -10.36 -41.68 19.77
N THR A 83 -9.33 -41.53 18.94
CA THR A 83 -7.91 -41.70 19.31
C THR A 83 -7.15 -40.39 19.43
N PHE A 84 -7.74 -39.26 19.03
CA PHE A 84 -7.11 -37.95 19.16
C PHE A 84 -7.63 -37.25 20.42
N GLU A 85 -6.78 -37.21 21.43
CA GLU A 85 -7.09 -36.54 22.69
C GLU A 85 -7.26 -35.02 22.49
N SER A 86 -8.16 -34.46 23.31
CA SER A 86 -8.31 -33.01 23.46
C SER A 86 -6.98 -32.38 23.92
N LYS A 87 -6.75 -31.13 23.51
CA LYS A 87 -5.47 -30.43 23.73
C LYS A 87 -5.21 -30.22 25.22
N THR A 88 -3.95 -30.33 25.64
CA THR A 88 -3.55 -30.01 27.01
C THR A 88 -3.70 -28.50 27.26
N ASN A 89 -4.12 -28.10 28.47
CA ASN A 89 -4.23 -26.70 28.90
C ASN A 89 -2.94 -25.88 28.63
N SER A 90 -1.77 -26.50 28.75
CA SER A 90 -0.48 -25.87 28.44
C SER A 90 -0.36 -25.47 26.96
N GLN A 91 -0.80 -26.33 26.04
CA GLN A 91 -0.75 -26.05 24.60
C GLN A 91 -1.69 -24.91 24.21
N GLN A 92 -2.89 -24.87 24.80
CA GLN A 92 -3.84 -23.77 24.59
C GLN A 92 -3.29 -22.43 25.10
N ASN A 93 -2.58 -22.43 26.24
CA ASN A 93 -1.94 -21.22 26.77
C ASN A 93 -0.80 -20.70 25.89
N ILE A 94 0.06 -21.60 25.36
CA ILE A 94 1.09 -21.22 24.39
C ILE A 94 0.45 -20.63 23.14
N PHE A 95 -0.63 -21.26 22.67
CA PHE A 95 -1.39 -20.81 21.50
C PHE A 95 -1.93 -19.39 21.67
N LYS A 96 -2.50 -19.10 22.84
CA LYS A 96 -2.98 -17.77 23.26
C LYS A 96 -1.87 -16.72 23.23
N ILE A 97 -0.73 -17.02 23.85
CA ILE A 97 0.39 -16.07 23.93
C ILE A 97 0.92 -15.74 22.54
N LEU A 98 1.10 -16.73 21.67
CA LEU A 98 1.61 -16.52 20.31
C LEU A 98 0.65 -15.68 19.45
N PHE A 99 -0.67 -15.87 19.58
CA PHE A 99 -1.65 -15.01 18.90
C PHE A 99 -1.63 -13.57 19.42
N ILE A 100 -1.53 -13.36 20.74
CA ILE A 100 -1.39 -12.02 21.33
C ILE A 100 -0.14 -11.33 20.78
N VAL A 101 1.00 -12.04 20.79
CA VAL A 101 2.27 -11.51 20.28
C VAL A 101 2.14 -11.17 18.80
N SER A 102 1.58 -12.06 17.97
CA SER A 102 1.37 -11.80 16.55
C SER A 102 0.49 -10.56 16.31
N PHE A 103 -0.62 -10.40 17.04
CA PHE A 103 -1.50 -9.23 16.94
C PHE A 103 -0.78 -7.92 17.30
N ILE A 104 -0.03 -7.90 18.41
CA ILE A 104 0.72 -6.71 18.84
C ILE A 104 1.78 -6.34 17.80
N LEU A 105 2.58 -7.32 17.38
CA LEU A 105 3.64 -7.09 16.39
C LEU A 105 3.07 -6.61 15.05
N LYS A 106 1.96 -7.20 14.59
CA LYS A 106 1.31 -6.77 13.34
C LYS A 106 0.70 -5.37 13.45
N THR A 107 0.19 -5.01 14.63
CA THR A 107 -0.32 -3.65 14.86
C THR A 107 0.81 -2.61 14.81
N ILE A 108 1.99 -2.93 15.32
CA ILE A 108 3.19 -2.08 15.20
C ILE A 108 3.57 -1.89 13.72
N ASP A 109 3.52 -2.95 12.91
CA ASP A 109 3.75 -2.87 11.46
C ASP A 109 2.74 -1.94 10.75
N ILE A 110 1.45 -2.07 11.05
CA ILE A 110 0.42 -1.18 10.45
C ILE A 110 0.66 0.28 10.82
N ILE A 111 1.05 0.58 12.07
CA ILE A 111 1.40 1.95 12.48
C ILE A 111 2.61 2.44 11.70
N HIS A 112 3.66 1.63 11.58
CA HIS A 112 4.85 1.96 10.78
C HIS A 112 4.52 2.22 9.31
N LEU A 113 3.66 1.40 8.72
CA LEU A 113 3.18 1.55 7.35
C LEU A 113 2.45 2.88 7.16
N ILE A 114 1.54 3.25 8.06
CA ILE A 114 0.83 4.54 7.99
C ILE A 114 1.82 5.69 8.08
N ILE A 115 2.80 5.62 9.00
CA ILE A 115 3.83 6.65 9.12
C ILE A 115 4.61 6.77 7.81
N GLN A 116 5.11 5.67 7.25
CA GLN A 116 5.88 5.70 6.00
C GLN A 116 5.08 6.31 4.83
N GLN A 117 3.81 5.93 4.68
CA GLN A 117 2.98 6.43 3.59
C GLN A 117 2.51 7.88 3.77
N THR A 118 2.43 8.36 5.02
CA THR A 118 2.00 9.74 5.31
C THR A 118 3.16 10.72 5.35
N THR A 119 4.40 10.25 5.32
CA THR A 119 5.61 11.08 5.27
C THR A 119 6.22 11.23 3.86
N ILE A 120 5.59 10.68 2.82
CA ILE A 120 6.10 10.78 1.45
C ILE A 120 6.14 12.23 0.97
N ASP A 121 7.13 12.58 0.15
CA ASP A 121 7.13 13.86 -0.55
C ASP A 121 6.39 13.69 -1.87
N ILE A 122 5.38 14.52 -2.10
CA ILE A 122 4.61 14.52 -3.35
C ILE A 122 4.56 15.93 -3.93
N PHE A 123 4.80 16.03 -5.23
CA PHE A 123 4.74 17.27 -5.98
C PHE A 123 4.00 17.05 -7.30
N PHE A 124 3.08 17.96 -7.63
CA PHE A 124 2.39 17.98 -8.92
C PHE A 124 3.09 18.95 -9.85
N ILE A 125 3.53 18.45 -11.01
CA ILE A 125 4.18 19.22 -12.05
C ILE A 125 3.12 19.63 -13.06
N ASP A 126 2.88 20.94 -13.20
CA ASP A 126 1.94 21.48 -14.18
C ASP A 126 2.69 21.86 -15.46
N TRP A 127 2.30 21.23 -16.58
CA TRP A 127 2.90 21.44 -17.90
C TRP A 127 2.23 22.55 -18.69
N GLU A 128 1.10 23.06 -18.21
CA GLU A 128 0.31 24.07 -18.90
C GLU A 128 1.06 25.41 -18.93
N ARG A 129 0.96 26.10 -20.07
CA ARG A 129 1.57 27.40 -20.26
C ARG A 129 0.50 28.49 -20.23
N PRO A 130 0.82 29.70 -19.75
CA PRO A 130 -0.11 30.82 -19.81
C PRO A 130 -0.56 31.09 -21.26
N LYS A 131 -1.87 31.33 -21.45
CA LYS A 131 -2.48 31.50 -22.78
C LYS A 131 -2.14 32.82 -23.45
N SER A 132 -1.80 33.86 -22.68
CA SER A 132 -1.41 35.18 -23.18
C SER A 132 -0.08 35.59 -22.58
N VAL A 133 0.75 36.28 -23.38
CA VAL A 133 2.03 36.88 -22.94
C VAL A 133 1.82 37.85 -21.77
N ASN A 134 0.61 38.44 -21.66
CA ASN A 134 0.27 39.38 -20.60
C ASN A 134 -0.32 38.72 -19.34
N SER A 135 -0.73 37.45 -19.40
CA SER A 135 -1.23 36.70 -18.25
C SER A 135 -0.16 35.73 -17.79
N ASN A 136 0.49 35.96 -16.65
CA ASN A 136 1.49 35.01 -16.12
C ASN A 136 0.87 33.85 -15.31
N THR A 137 -0.45 33.68 -15.36
CA THR A 137 -1.18 32.75 -14.50
C THR A 137 -1.81 31.60 -15.29
N VAL A 138 -1.77 30.43 -14.67
CA VAL A 138 -2.37 29.18 -15.16
C VAL A 138 -3.49 28.79 -14.22
N SER A 139 -4.53 28.13 -14.73
CA SER A 139 -5.64 27.64 -13.91
C SER A 139 -5.15 26.62 -12.88
N ALA A 140 -5.50 26.83 -11.61
CA ALA A 140 -5.16 25.91 -10.52
C ALA A 140 -6.10 24.70 -10.42
N TRP A 141 -7.25 24.73 -11.12
CA TRP A 141 -8.30 23.73 -10.96
C TRP A 141 -7.90 22.32 -11.40
N ARG A 142 -7.10 22.20 -12.48
CA ARG A 142 -6.57 20.91 -12.94
C ARG A 142 -5.73 20.24 -11.85
N THR A 143 -4.84 21.01 -11.22
CA THR A 143 -3.97 20.53 -10.12
C THR A 143 -4.79 20.16 -8.90
N CYS A 144 -5.82 20.96 -8.56
CA CYS A 144 -6.74 20.63 -7.48
C CYS A 144 -7.51 19.33 -7.76
N PHE A 145 -7.97 19.13 -8.99
CA PHE A 145 -8.70 17.94 -9.40
C PHE A 145 -7.83 16.67 -9.31
N VAL A 146 -6.62 16.71 -9.87
CA VAL A 146 -5.66 15.60 -9.77
C VAL A 146 -5.29 15.32 -8.31
N ALA A 147 -5.14 16.34 -7.48
CA ALA A 147 -4.85 16.14 -6.07
C ALA A 147 -6.02 15.53 -5.29
N ASN A 148 -7.26 15.92 -5.60
CA ASN A 148 -8.45 15.32 -5.02
C ASN A 148 -8.53 13.83 -5.37
N GLU A 149 -8.36 13.48 -6.65
CA GLU A 149 -8.35 12.09 -7.09
C GLU A 149 -7.19 11.30 -6.47
N PHE A 150 -6.02 11.92 -6.32
CA PHE A 150 -4.91 11.30 -5.59
C PHE A 150 -5.27 11.06 -4.12
N ASN A 151 -5.99 11.97 -3.46
CA ASN A 151 -6.46 11.84 -2.08
C ASN A 151 -7.42 10.65 -1.94
N GLU A 152 -8.35 10.49 -2.87
CA GLU A 152 -9.30 9.39 -2.87
C GLU A 152 -8.64 8.01 -3.01
N ILE A 153 -7.62 7.89 -3.87
CA ILE A 153 -6.95 6.59 -4.09
C ILE A 153 -6.02 6.19 -2.94
N GLN A 154 -5.69 7.09 -2.00
CA GLN A 154 -4.76 6.78 -0.89
C GLN A 154 -5.23 5.63 -0.01
N THR A 155 -6.54 5.58 0.26
CA THR A 155 -7.17 4.58 1.12
C THR A 155 -7.95 3.52 0.32
N PHE A 156 -7.88 3.57 -1.01
CA PHE A 156 -8.54 2.58 -1.87
C PHE A 156 -7.95 1.19 -1.63
N ARG A 157 -8.83 0.21 -1.43
CA ARG A 157 -8.50 -1.19 -1.13
C ARG A 157 -9.16 -2.11 -2.13
N ARG A 158 -8.50 -3.23 -2.44
CA ARG A 158 -9.06 -4.27 -3.33
C ARG A 158 -10.18 -5.04 -2.63
N ILE A 159 -10.01 -5.30 -1.34
CA ILE A 159 -10.98 -6.01 -0.52
C ILE A 159 -11.78 -4.97 0.28
N HIS A 160 -13.07 -4.88 -0.03
CA HIS A 160 -14.00 -4.04 0.72
C HIS A 160 -14.32 -4.70 2.08
N VAL A 161 -13.64 -4.25 3.13
CA VAL A 161 -13.68 -4.81 4.50
C VAL A 161 -15.09 -4.93 5.09
N PRO A 162 -15.99 -3.92 4.98
CA PRO A 162 -17.33 -4.04 5.57
C PRO A 162 -18.13 -5.19 4.95
N PHE A 163 -18.05 -5.34 3.63
CA PHE A 163 -18.70 -6.43 2.91
C PHE A 163 -18.07 -7.78 3.25
N HIS A 164 -16.73 -7.81 3.35
CA HIS A 164 -15.99 -9.00 3.73
C HIS A 164 -16.42 -9.55 5.10
N LEU A 165 -16.44 -8.68 6.12
CA LEU A 165 -16.85 -9.04 7.48
C LEU A 165 -18.33 -9.43 7.54
N PHE A 166 -19.21 -8.69 6.86
CA PHE A 166 -20.63 -9.02 6.77
C PHE A 166 -20.86 -10.41 6.18
N PHE A 167 -20.23 -10.70 5.03
CA PHE A 167 -20.40 -11.98 4.36
C PHE A 167 -19.78 -13.14 5.16
N ALA A 168 -18.62 -12.92 5.80
CA ALA A 168 -18.03 -13.90 6.71
C ALA A 168 -18.94 -14.19 7.91
N LEU A 169 -19.56 -13.16 8.52
CA LEU A 169 -20.55 -13.34 9.60
C LEU A 169 -21.78 -14.09 9.12
N PHE A 170 -22.29 -13.78 7.93
CA PHE A 170 -23.42 -14.48 7.34
C PHE A 170 -23.12 -15.99 7.23
N LEU A 171 -21.95 -16.36 6.71
CA LEU A 171 -21.54 -17.76 6.61
C LEU A 171 -21.35 -18.41 8.00
N LEU A 172 -20.71 -17.72 8.95
CA LEU A 172 -20.45 -18.28 10.28
C LEU A 172 -21.73 -18.45 11.12
N LYS A 173 -22.60 -17.44 11.16
CA LYS A 173 -23.75 -17.36 12.07
C LYS A 173 -25.10 -17.69 11.44
N VAL A 174 -25.33 -17.41 10.16
CA VAL A 174 -26.63 -17.65 9.52
C VAL A 174 -26.67 -19.04 8.89
N ILE A 175 -25.59 -19.44 8.23
CA ILE A 175 -25.43 -20.81 7.69
C ILE A 175 -25.02 -21.81 8.79
N ASN A 176 -24.64 -21.30 9.97
CA ASN A 176 -24.12 -22.10 11.10
C ASN A 176 -22.84 -22.87 10.77
N LEU A 177 -21.94 -22.32 9.94
CA LEU A 177 -20.60 -22.90 9.77
C LEU A 177 -19.82 -22.96 11.08
N GLU A 178 -20.21 -22.18 12.11
CA GLU A 178 -19.66 -22.30 13.45
C GLU A 178 -19.80 -23.69 14.07
N ASN A 179 -20.81 -24.47 13.67
CA ASN A 179 -21.01 -25.84 14.16
C ASN A 179 -19.86 -26.78 13.74
N ILE A 180 -19.06 -26.42 12.73
CA ILE A 180 -17.84 -27.14 12.38
C ILE A 180 -16.82 -27.07 13.53
N ALA A 181 -16.85 -26.04 14.36
CA ALA A 181 -15.95 -25.88 15.49
C ALA A 181 -16.33 -26.72 16.74
N LEU A 182 -17.51 -27.36 16.75
CA LEU A 182 -17.93 -28.23 17.84
C LEU A 182 -17.03 -29.46 17.96
N VAL A 183 -16.80 -29.91 19.20
CA VAL A 183 -16.07 -31.16 19.53
C VAL A 183 -16.96 -32.39 19.25
N ASP A 184 -17.47 -32.47 18.02
CA ASP A 184 -18.17 -33.61 17.45
C ASP A 184 -17.40 -34.08 16.21
N THR A 185 -17.36 -35.37 15.92
CA THR A 185 -16.81 -35.88 14.65
C THR A 185 -17.77 -35.64 13.50
N ASN A 186 -19.08 -35.60 13.76
CA ASN A 186 -20.08 -35.34 12.72
C ASN A 186 -20.16 -33.85 12.35
N ILE A 187 -20.32 -33.57 11.06
CA ILE A 187 -20.55 -32.22 10.55
C ILE A 187 -22.05 -32.03 10.36
N ILE A 188 -22.74 -31.53 11.38
CA ILE A 188 -24.17 -31.23 11.34
C ILE A 188 -24.34 -29.71 11.31
N LEU A 189 -24.73 -29.16 10.15
CA LEU A 189 -24.94 -27.71 9.97
C LEU A 189 -26.28 -27.25 10.55
N PHE A 190 -27.32 -28.08 10.42
CA PHE A 190 -28.66 -27.80 10.94
C PHE A 190 -29.12 -28.97 11.83
N PRO A 191 -29.12 -28.82 13.16
CA PRO A 191 -29.58 -29.88 14.05
C PRO A 191 -31.09 -30.13 13.86
N SER A 192 -31.47 -31.40 13.75
CA SER A 192 -32.84 -31.84 13.40
C SER A 192 -33.88 -31.57 14.49
N SER A 193 -33.49 -31.12 15.69
CA SER A 193 -34.44 -30.71 16.72
C SER A 193 -33.88 -29.61 17.63
N PRO A 194 -34.68 -28.58 18.00
CA PRO A 194 -34.28 -27.55 18.95
C PRO A 194 -34.29 -28.03 20.42
N ALA A 195 -34.78 -29.24 20.70
CA ALA A 195 -34.84 -29.84 22.05
C ALA A 195 -33.67 -30.78 22.35
N ALA A 196 -32.93 -31.24 21.33
CA ALA A 196 -31.62 -31.82 21.51
C ALA A 196 -30.63 -30.66 21.68
N ASN A 197 -30.63 -30.04 22.87
CA ASN A 197 -29.50 -29.23 23.32
C ASN A 197 -28.28 -30.15 23.43
N TYR A 198 -27.66 -30.45 22.30
CA TYR A 198 -26.31 -30.99 22.22
C TYR A 198 -25.40 -29.86 22.73
N THR A 199 -25.26 -29.76 24.05
CA THR A 199 -24.35 -28.82 24.73
C THR A 199 -22.92 -29.32 24.62
N MET A 200 -22.45 -29.53 23.39
CA MET A 200 -21.04 -29.77 23.15
C MET A 200 -20.31 -28.44 23.20
N GLU A 201 -19.23 -28.40 23.97
CA GLU A 201 -18.41 -27.20 24.11
C GLU A 201 -17.66 -26.92 22.80
N TYR A 202 -17.45 -25.63 22.51
CA TYR A 202 -16.61 -25.20 21.39
C TYR A 202 -15.14 -25.26 21.80
N ASP A 203 -14.30 -25.89 21.00
CA ASP A 203 -12.85 -25.78 21.17
C ASP A 203 -12.37 -24.47 20.55
N SER A 204 -11.69 -23.63 21.34
CA SER A 204 -11.22 -22.31 20.93
C SER A 204 -10.32 -22.35 19.68
N VAL A 205 -9.59 -23.45 19.46
CA VAL A 205 -8.67 -23.56 18.33
C VAL A 205 -9.38 -24.09 17.07
N PHE A 206 -10.33 -25.02 17.20
CA PHE A 206 -11.21 -25.38 16.06
C PHE A 206 -12.04 -24.18 15.60
N ARG A 207 -12.47 -23.35 16.56
CA ARG A 207 -13.16 -22.10 16.30
C ARG A 207 -12.32 -21.12 15.46
N ILE A 208 -11.05 -20.94 15.83
CA ILE A 208 -10.08 -20.16 15.04
C ILE A 208 -9.89 -20.77 13.64
N GLY A 209 -9.70 -22.09 13.56
CA GLY A 209 -9.50 -22.78 12.27
C GLY A 209 -10.69 -22.60 11.32
N THR A 210 -11.91 -22.76 11.83
CA THR A 210 -13.15 -22.56 11.09
C THR A 210 -13.27 -21.11 10.61
N ALA A 211 -13.09 -20.15 11.51
CA ALA A 211 -13.16 -18.73 11.17
C ALA A 211 -12.09 -18.32 10.15
N PHE A 212 -10.86 -18.82 10.29
CA PHE A 212 -9.77 -18.55 9.34
C PHE A 212 -10.11 -19.08 7.94
N LEU A 213 -10.64 -20.30 7.82
CA LEU A 213 -11.05 -20.86 6.53
C LEU A 213 -12.17 -20.06 5.88
N VAL A 214 -13.18 -19.64 6.66
CA VAL A 214 -14.27 -18.81 6.14
C VAL A 214 -13.76 -17.45 5.69
N LEU A 215 -12.92 -16.78 6.47
CA LEU A 215 -12.32 -15.48 6.09
C LEU A 215 -11.44 -15.62 4.84
N LEU A 216 -10.62 -16.67 4.75
CA LEU A 216 -9.77 -16.89 3.58
C LEU A 216 -10.60 -17.22 2.32
N GLY A 217 -11.62 -18.07 2.45
CA GLY A 217 -12.52 -18.43 1.35
C GLY A 217 -13.32 -17.23 0.84
N THR A 218 -13.90 -16.44 1.74
CA THR A 218 -14.63 -15.21 1.36
C THR A 218 -13.74 -14.16 0.72
N ALA A 219 -12.49 -14.02 1.17
CA ALA A 219 -11.53 -13.13 0.55
C ALA A 219 -11.12 -13.58 -0.85
N PHE A 220 -10.94 -14.90 -1.06
CA PHE A 220 -10.66 -15.46 -2.37
C PHE A 220 -11.80 -15.17 -3.36
N ILE A 221 -13.05 -15.39 -2.94
CA ILE A 221 -14.24 -15.08 -3.75
C ILE A 221 -14.28 -13.59 -4.08
N GLN A 222 -14.07 -12.72 -3.08
CA GLN A 222 -14.10 -11.28 -3.28
C GLN A 222 -12.97 -10.79 -4.20
N TYR A 223 -11.77 -11.36 -4.09
CA TYR A 223 -10.64 -11.07 -4.96
C TYR A 223 -10.92 -11.51 -6.40
N PHE A 224 -11.52 -12.68 -6.59
CA PHE A 224 -11.92 -13.18 -7.91
C PHE A 224 -12.98 -12.27 -8.55
N VAL A 225 -14.00 -11.87 -7.79
CA VAL A 225 -15.00 -10.88 -8.21
C VAL A 225 -14.35 -9.55 -8.58
N TYR A 226 -13.39 -9.07 -7.78
CA TYR A 226 -12.67 -7.83 -8.07
C TYR A 226 -11.92 -7.90 -9.40
N ILE A 227 -11.17 -8.97 -9.67
CA ILE A 227 -10.40 -9.11 -10.92
C ILE A 227 -11.32 -9.25 -12.13
N ILE A 228 -12.32 -10.13 -12.05
CA ILE A 228 -13.10 -10.52 -13.24
C ILE A 228 -14.22 -9.51 -13.54
N ILE A 229 -14.89 -9.02 -12.50
CA ILE A 229 -16.06 -8.16 -12.66
C ILE A 229 -15.61 -6.70 -12.57
N TYR A 230 -15.03 -6.30 -11.44
CA TYR A 230 -14.73 -4.89 -11.19
C TYR A 230 -13.68 -4.35 -12.17
N GLN A 231 -12.53 -5.00 -12.28
CA GLN A 231 -11.43 -4.50 -13.11
C GLN A 231 -11.73 -4.55 -14.61
N ARG A 232 -12.53 -5.52 -15.08
CA ARG A 232 -12.88 -5.65 -16.50
C ARG A 232 -14.07 -4.79 -16.92
N LEU A 233 -15.08 -4.63 -16.07
CA LEU A 233 -16.32 -3.94 -16.44
C LEU A 233 -16.34 -2.46 -16.04
N ILE A 234 -15.77 -2.11 -14.88
CA ILE A 234 -15.78 -0.74 -14.34
C ILE A 234 -14.44 -0.03 -14.64
N GLY A 235 -13.36 -0.80 -14.74
CA GLY A 235 -12.01 -0.29 -15.00
C GLY A 235 -11.16 -0.19 -13.74
N ASP A 236 -9.86 -0.03 -13.94
CA ASP A 236 -8.89 0.03 -12.86
C ASP A 236 -8.74 1.48 -12.36
N LYS A 237 -9.17 1.77 -11.12
CA LYS A 237 -9.10 3.11 -10.52
C LYS A 237 -7.67 3.69 -10.54
N ILE A 238 -6.65 2.83 -10.43
CA ILE A 238 -5.25 3.26 -10.48
C ILE A 238 -4.84 3.71 -11.89
N LEU A 239 -5.28 3.01 -12.93
CA LEU A 239 -5.01 3.42 -14.32
C LEU A 239 -5.83 4.64 -14.70
N ASN A 240 -7.10 4.72 -14.28
CA ASN A 240 -7.93 5.90 -14.50
C ASN A 240 -7.28 7.16 -13.92
N PHE A 241 -6.59 7.05 -12.77
CA PHE A 241 -5.80 8.15 -12.21
C PHE A 241 -4.60 8.55 -13.10
N VAL A 242 -3.87 7.57 -13.65
CA VAL A 242 -2.75 7.83 -14.58
C VAL A 242 -3.25 8.49 -15.88
N ASP A 243 -4.36 7.99 -16.42
CA ASP A 243 -5.03 8.59 -17.58
C ASP A 243 -5.48 10.01 -17.29
N LEU A 244 -6.07 10.24 -16.11
CA LEU A 244 -6.47 11.57 -15.69
C LEU A 244 -5.29 12.55 -15.63
N CYS A 245 -4.14 12.10 -15.13
CA CYS A 245 -2.92 12.91 -15.12
C CYS A 245 -2.57 13.38 -16.55
N SER A 246 -2.65 12.49 -17.54
CA SER A 246 -2.37 12.82 -18.94
C SER A 246 -3.38 13.77 -19.58
N VAL A 247 -4.68 13.57 -19.32
CA VAL A 247 -5.74 14.45 -19.81
C VAL A 247 -5.67 15.83 -19.16
N SER A 248 -5.27 15.89 -17.88
CA SER A 248 -5.14 17.14 -17.12
C SER A 248 -3.81 17.87 -17.33
N ASN A 249 -2.90 17.32 -18.14
CA ASN A 249 -1.57 17.89 -18.40
C ASN A 249 -0.73 18.09 -17.13
N ILE A 250 -0.83 17.16 -16.17
CA ILE A 250 -0.14 17.22 -14.86
C ILE A 250 0.60 15.93 -14.62
N SER A 251 1.91 16.01 -14.36
CA SER A 251 2.69 14.85 -13.90
C SER A 251 2.74 14.80 -12.37
N VAL A 252 2.88 13.59 -11.83
CA VAL A 252 3.03 13.38 -10.38
C VAL A 252 4.46 12.92 -10.09
N PHE A 253 5.13 13.63 -9.18
CA PHE A 253 6.47 13.33 -8.73
C PHE A 253 6.43 12.96 -7.25
N ILE A 254 6.76 11.71 -6.92
CA ILE A 254 6.66 11.15 -5.58
C ILE A 254 8.05 10.69 -5.14
N LEU A 255 8.47 11.05 -3.94
CA LEU A 255 9.66 10.51 -3.29
C LEU A 255 9.24 9.80 -2.01
N ASP A 256 9.46 8.49 -1.97
CA ASP A 256 9.25 7.66 -0.78
C ASP A 256 10.52 7.57 0.08
N GLN A 257 11.70 7.77 -0.53
CA GLN A 257 13.01 7.85 0.12
C GLN A 257 13.83 9.03 -0.44
N ASN A 258 15.05 9.21 0.06
CA ASN A 258 15.91 10.32 -0.37
C ASN A 258 16.26 10.25 -1.86
N TYR A 259 16.63 9.06 -2.34
CA TYR A 259 17.13 8.85 -3.71
C TYR A 259 16.24 7.91 -4.53
N HIS A 260 15.07 7.54 -4.01
CA HIS A 260 14.12 6.68 -4.68
C HIS A 260 12.72 7.29 -4.63
N GLY A 261 11.95 7.04 -5.68
CA GLY A 261 10.60 7.55 -5.81
C GLY A 261 9.88 7.00 -7.04
N TYR A 262 8.77 7.63 -7.38
CA TYR A 262 7.93 7.29 -8.52
C TYR A 262 7.57 8.55 -9.31
N TYR A 263 7.56 8.42 -10.63
CA TYR A 263 7.13 9.46 -11.55
C TYR A 263 6.00 8.94 -12.41
N ILE A 264 4.88 9.66 -12.39
CA ILE A 264 3.75 9.43 -13.28
C ILE A 264 3.77 10.55 -14.31
N HIS A 265 4.00 10.17 -15.56
CA HIS A 265 4.02 11.08 -16.68
C HIS A 265 2.59 11.40 -17.12
N GLY A 266 2.19 12.65 -16.94
CA GLY A 266 0.88 13.16 -17.33
C GLY A 266 0.97 14.37 -18.26
N ARG A 267 2.02 14.47 -19.09
CA ARG A 267 2.04 15.51 -20.12
C ARG A 267 1.04 15.14 -21.21
N SER A 268 0.12 16.05 -21.52
CA SER A 268 -0.87 15.82 -22.57
C SER A 268 -0.17 15.76 -23.93
N PRO A 269 -0.50 14.80 -24.81
CA PRO A 269 -0.06 14.77 -26.21
C PRO A 269 -0.36 16.06 -26.97
N HIS A 270 -1.43 16.76 -26.57
CA HIS A 270 -1.87 18.01 -27.20
C HIS A 270 -1.21 19.25 -26.58
N GLY A 271 -0.48 19.10 -25.47
CA GLY A 271 0.24 20.17 -24.77
C GLY A 271 -0.63 21.16 -23.99
N ILE A 272 -1.95 21.15 -24.19
CA ILE A 272 -2.93 22.03 -23.54
C ILE A 272 -4.08 21.14 -23.04
N ALA A 273 -4.48 21.32 -21.77
CA ALA A 273 -5.62 20.62 -21.18
C ALA A 273 -6.85 21.52 -20.97
N ASP A 274 -6.65 22.82 -20.75
CA ASP A 274 -7.75 23.76 -20.49
C ASP A 274 -8.46 24.17 -21.80
N VAL A 275 -9.19 23.24 -22.41
CA VAL A 275 -9.91 23.43 -23.67
C VAL A 275 -11.43 23.28 -23.51
N ASN A 276 -12.19 23.81 -24.48
CA ASN A 276 -13.63 23.63 -24.50
C ASN A 276 -14.00 22.17 -24.76
N ILE A 277 -15.20 21.74 -24.37
CA ILE A 277 -15.67 20.35 -24.57
C ILE A 277 -15.56 19.90 -26.03
N ARG A 278 -15.85 20.79 -26.99
CA ARG A 278 -15.72 20.47 -28.42
C ARG A 278 -14.28 20.10 -28.80
N ASP A 279 -13.32 20.89 -28.36
CA ASP A 279 -11.90 20.67 -28.65
C ASP A 279 -11.38 19.43 -27.91
N MET A 280 -11.86 19.20 -26.68
CA MET A 280 -11.58 17.98 -25.92
C MET A 280 -12.04 16.73 -26.69
N LEU A 281 -13.27 16.72 -27.21
CA LEU A 281 -13.79 15.61 -28.00
C LEU A 281 -12.98 15.40 -29.29
N MET A 282 -12.60 16.47 -29.97
CA MET A 282 -11.75 16.37 -31.17
C MET A 282 -10.36 15.81 -30.85
N ASN A 283 -9.78 16.19 -29.71
CA ASN A 283 -8.50 15.68 -29.25
C ASN A 283 -8.57 14.17 -28.95
N LEU A 284 -9.61 13.74 -28.22
CA LEU A 284 -9.86 12.32 -27.94
C LEU A 284 -10.10 11.52 -29.23
N GLU A 285 -10.82 12.08 -30.20
CA GLU A 285 -11.03 11.43 -31.50
C GLU A 285 -9.71 11.28 -32.27
N ARG A 286 -8.85 12.30 -32.27
CA ARG A 286 -7.52 12.23 -32.89
C ARG A 286 -6.63 11.18 -32.23
N GLU A 287 -6.71 11.07 -30.90
CA GLU A 287 -5.98 10.06 -30.14
C GLU A 287 -6.49 8.64 -30.46
N SER A 288 -7.81 8.45 -30.54
CA SER A 288 -8.41 7.16 -30.91
C SER A 288 -8.00 6.70 -32.31
N LYS A 289 -7.77 7.65 -33.23
CA LYS A 289 -7.30 7.41 -34.60
C LYS A 289 -5.77 7.34 -34.71
N SER A 290 -5.05 7.36 -33.57
CA SER A 290 -3.58 7.38 -33.49
C SER A 290 -2.92 8.50 -34.33
N MET A 291 -3.61 9.64 -34.47
CA MET A 291 -3.12 10.82 -35.20
C MET A 291 -2.35 11.81 -34.30
N SER A 292 -2.30 11.57 -32.99
CA SER A 292 -1.52 12.34 -32.02
C SER A 292 -0.29 11.56 -31.57
N SER A 293 0.67 12.24 -30.94
CA SER A 293 1.74 11.57 -30.22
C SER A 293 1.17 10.67 -29.13
N THR A 294 1.90 9.61 -28.80
CA THR A 294 1.54 8.72 -27.68
C THR A 294 1.70 9.44 -26.34
N ARG A 295 1.01 8.93 -25.30
CA ARG A 295 1.03 9.51 -23.94
C ARG A 295 2.31 9.25 -23.14
N GLY A 296 3.23 8.42 -23.63
CA GLY A 296 4.43 8.06 -22.87
C GLY A 296 5.53 9.12 -22.91
N LEU A 297 6.50 8.97 -22.00
CA LEU A 297 7.60 9.94 -21.85
C LEU A 297 8.56 9.95 -23.06
N GLN A 298 8.79 8.80 -23.68
CA GLN A 298 9.60 8.68 -24.88
C GLN A 298 8.73 8.83 -26.14
N ALA A 299 9.31 9.39 -27.21
CA ALA A 299 8.65 9.42 -28.50
C ALA A 299 8.20 8.01 -28.91
N ASN A 300 6.92 7.86 -29.26
CA ASN A 300 6.28 6.60 -29.65
C ASN A 300 6.18 5.54 -28.55
N SER A 301 6.39 5.89 -27.29
CA SER A 301 6.13 5.01 -26.14
C SER A 301 4.77 5.30 -25.52
N THR A 302 4.11 4.28 -24.99
CA THR A 302 2.88 4.38 -24.18
C THR A 302 3.17 4.39 -22.68
N GLU A 303 4.44 4.22 -22.27
CA GLU A 303 4.80 4.05 -20.87
C GLU A 303 4.77 5.38 -20.12
N GLN A 304 3.95 5.42 -19.07
CA GLN A 304 3.70 6.62 -18.27
C GLN A 304 4.21 6.50 -16.83
N ILE A 305 4.42 5.28 -16.33
CA ILE A 305 4.79 5.05 -14.94
C ILE A 305 6.27 4.70 -14.88
N PHE A 306 7.00 5.40 -14.01
CA PHE A 306 8.42 5.20 -13.83
C PHE A 306 8.79 5.12 -12.35
N ILE A 307 9.71 4.22 -12.01
CA ILE A 307 10.43 4.24 -10.73
C ILE A 307 11.66 5.12 -10.92
N MET A 308 11.90 6.02 -9.98
CA MET A 308 13.01 6.96 -10.06
C MET A 308 14.13 6.55 -9.11
N LYS A 309 15.35 6.56 -9.64
CA LYS A 309 16.58 6.68 -8.87
C LYS A 309 17.18 8.05 -9.13
N ILE A 310 17.45 8.78 -8.06
CA ILE A 310 17.90 10.17 -8.12
C ILE A 310 19.26 10.29 -7.44
N ASN A 311 20.15 11.09 -8.02
CA ASN A 311 21.49 11.32 -7.51
C ASN A 311 21.51 12.37 -6.38
N ARG A 312 22.62 12.41 -5.64
CA ARG A 312 22.80 13.31 -4.50
C ARG A 312 22.76 14.79 -4.88
N ILE A 313 23.27 15.14 -6.06
CA ILE A 313 23.37 16.53 -6.51
C ILE A 313 21.97 17.09 -6.85
N PHE A 314 21.16 16.31 -7.57
CA PHE A 314 19.77 16.65 -7.86
C PHE A 314 18.98 16.72 -6.56
N ARG A 315 19.13 15.74 -5.66
CA ARG A 315 18.39 15.74 -4.39
C ARG A 315 18.71 16.97 -3.54
N ALA A 316 19.98 17.38 -3.46
CA ALA A 316 20.37 18.59 -2.75
C ALA A 316 19.73 19.85 -3.35
N GLN A 317 19.69 19.95 -4.68
CA GLN A 317 19.05 21.07 -5.36
C GLN A 317 17.52 21.07 -5.16
N TYR A 318 16.89 19.90 -5.22
CA TYR A 318 15.48 19.73 -4.93
C TYR A 318 15.15 20.16 -3.49
N ASP A 319 15.91 19.68 -2.50
CA ASP A 319 15.71 20.02 -1.09
C ASP A 319 15.93 21.52 -0.84
N LEU A 320 16.85 22.18 -1.55
CA LEU A 320 17.06 23.62 -1.46
C LEU A 320 15.81 24.39 -1.92
N LEU A 321 15.29 24.08 -3.11
CA LEU A 321 14.10 24.71 -3.68
C LEU A 321 12.85 24.41 -2.83
N PHE A 322 12.76 23.19 -2.31
CA PHE A 322 11.67 22.76 -1.46
C PHE A 322 11.73 23.37 -0.06
N ARG A 323 12.92 23.57 0.53
CA ARG A 323 13.06 24.27 1.82
C ARG A 323 12.69 25.73 1.73
N GLN A 324 13.10 26.42 0.66
CA GLN A 324 12.63 27.78 0.39
C GLN A 324 11.11 27.82 0.43
N TYR A 325 10.45 26.88 -0.25
CA TYR A 325 9.01 26.69 -0.17
C TYR A 325 8.46 26.41 1.25
N TYR A 326 9.14 25.60 2.06
CA TYR A 326 8.71 25.22 3.42
C TYR A 326 8.91 26.28 4.50
N ASP A 327 10.03 27.00 4.47
CA ASP A 327 10.41 28.00 5.49
C ASP A 327 9.43 29.18 5.52
N TYR A 328 8.73 29.38 4.42
CA TYR A 328 7.64 30.33 4.33
C TYR A 328 6.46 29.92 5.24
N ILE A 329 6.14 28.64 5.45
CA ILE A 329 4.93 28.15 6.16
C ILE A 329 5.05 28.30 7.71
N GLY A 330 5.29 29.51 8.21
CA GLY A 330 5.40 29.87 9.64
C GLY A 330 4.23 30.71 10.18
N PRO A 331 4.02 30.80 11.51
CA PRO A 331 2.78 31.35 12.07
C PRO A 331 2.78 32.88 12.24
N ARG A 332 1.57 33.46 12.06
CA ARG A 332 1.07 34.82 12.37
C ARG A 332 1.77 36.01 11.72
N ARG A 333 1.14 36.59 10.70
CA ARG A 333 1.50 37.90 10.12
C ARG A 333 0.27 38.68 9.69
N THR A 334 0.41 40.00 9.55
CA THR A 334 -0.71 40.91 9.25
C THR A 334 -1.24 40.72 7.82
N ARG A 335 -2.43 41.25 7.49
CA ARG A 335 -3.09 41.02 6.18
C ARG A 335 -2.26 41.45 4.96
N LYS A 336 -1.49 42.55 5.05
CA LYS A 336 -0.57 42.98 3.97
C LYS A 336 0.66 42.09 3.84
N ASP A 337 1.10 41.49 4.94
CA ASP A 337 2.19 40.51 4.90
C ASP A 337 1.72 39.21 4.26
N MET A 338 0.43 38.86 4.37
CA MET A 338 -0.14 37.65 3.77
C MET A 338 -0.11 37.66 2.24
N GLU A 339 -0.46 38.76 1.57
CA GLU A 339 -0.43 38.83 0.09
C GLU A 339 1.00 38.67 -0.44
N ARG A 340 1.96 39.46 0.07
CA ARG A 340 3.38 39.34 -0.31
C ARG A 340 3.94 37.94 -0.04
N TYR A 341 3.48 37.34 1.06
CA TYR A 341 3.86 36.00 1.45
C TYR A 341 3.31 34.94 0.48
N THR A 342 2.05 35.05 0.09
CA THR A 342 1.43 34.17 -0.91
C THR A 342 2.14 34.29 -2.25
N ASP A 343 2.53 35.50 -2.65
CA ASP A 343 3.30 35.73 -3.87
C ASP A 343 4.67 35.05 -3.82
N MET A 344 5.40 35.18 -2.70
CA MET A 344 6.69 34.49 -2.50
C MET A 344 6.54 32.96 -2.53
N LEU A 345 5.51 32.43 -1.86
CA LEU A 345 5.21 31.01 -1.81
C LEU A 345 4.89 30.44 -3.22
N LEU A 346 4.08 31.18 -3.98
CA LEU A 346 3.73 30.85 -5.36
C LEU A 346 4.97 30.89 -6.26
N GLN A 347 5.84 31.89 -6.09
CA GLN A 347 7.09 31.98 -6.83
C GLN A 347 8.02 30.80 -6.53
N SER A 348 8.15 30.39 -5.26
CA SER A 348 8.92 29.18 -4.89
C SER A 348 8.35 27.92 -5.53
N TYR A 349 7.02 27.76 -5.54
CA TYR A 349 6.35 26.64 -6.22
C TYR A 349 6.61 26.65 -7.72
N GLN A 350 6.51 27.81 -8.38
CA GLN A 350 6.79 27.96 -9.80
C GLN A 350 8.27 27.67 -10.14
N ASN A 351 9.21 28.06 -9.28
CA ASN A 351 10.63 27.77 -9.47
C ASN A 351 10.89 26.25 -9.40
N LEU A 352 10.27 25.56 -8.44
CA LEU A 352 10.35 24.11 -8.33
C LEU A 352 9.70 23.42 -9.53
N ASN A 353 8.52 23.89 -9.97
CA ASN A 353 7.86 23.37 -11.17
C ASN A 353 8.74 23.52 -12.42
N LYS A 354 9.32 24.71 -12.65
CA LYS A 354 10.23 24.97 -13.78
C LYS A 354 11.47 24.08 -13.73
N PHE A 355 12.06 23.89 -12.55
CA PHE A 355 13.21 22.99 -12.37
C PHE A 355 12.86 21.54 -12.74
N LEU A 356 11.71 21.03 -12.27
CA LEU A 356 11.28 19.67 -12.58
C LEU A 356 10.88 19.49 -14.06
N CYS A 357 10.20 20.47 -14.66
CA CYS A 357 9.93 20.46 -16.10
C CYS A 357 11.23 20.41 -16.90
N ALA A 358 12.20 21.27 -16.57
CA ALA A 358 13.52 21.31 -17.21
C ALA A 358 14.31 20.01 -17.04
N TYR A 359 14.21 19.37 -15.87
CA TYR A 359 14.80 18.05 -15.63
C TYR A 359 14.19 16.98 -16.54
N ILE A 360 12.85 16.87 -16.59
CA ILE A 360 12.17 15.86 -17.40
C ILE A 360 12.38 16.11 -18.91
N ASP A 361 12.35 17.36 -19.36
CA ASP A 361 12.64 17.78 -20.74
C ASP A 361 14.12 17.62 -21.13
N ARG A 362 14.98 17.13 -20.20
CA ARG A 362 16.42 16.96 -20.39
C ARG A 362 17.16 18.25 -20.77
N SER A 363 16.62 19.41 -20.41
CA SER A 363 17.22 20.71 -20.71
C SER A 363 18.35 21.09 -19.74
N LEU A 364 18.59 20.28 -18.71
CA LEU A 364 19.63 20.49 -17.70
C LEU A 364 20.78 19.47 -17.91
N PRO A 365 21.92 19.89 -18.51
CA PRO A 365 23.04 18.98 -18.76
C PRO A 365 23.62 18.34 -17.48
N THR A 366 23.53 19.05 -16.36
CA THR A 366 24.03 18.59 -15.04
C THR A 366 23.23 17.42 -14.47
N TYR A 367 21.95 17.27 -14.85
CA TYR A 367 21.02 16.32 -14.23
C TYR A 367 20.43 15.37 -15.26
N GLN A 368 21.24 14.87 -16.20
CA GLN A 368 20.75 13.90 -17.18
C GLN A 368 20.27 12.61 -16.50
N TYR A 369 19.26 11.98 -17.10
CA TYR A 369 18.73 10.69 -16.65
C TYR A 369 18.63 9.70 -17.80
N PHE A 370 18.75 8.42 -17.46
CA PHE A 370 18.61 7.31 -18.40
C PHE A 370 17.29 6.57 -18.16
N ILE A 371 16.65 6.10 -19.23
CA ILE A 371 15.43 5.28 -19.13
C ILE A 371 15.83 3.82 -19.36
N ARG A 372 15.45 2.91 -18.46
CA ARG A 372 15.75 1.48 -18.59
C ARG A 372 14.65 0.58 -18.01
N ASN A 373 14.70 -0.71 -18.29
CA ASN A 373 13.86 -1.72 -17.62
C ASN A 373 14.59 -2.31 -16.41
N ARG A 374 13.84 -2.75 -15.39
CA ARG A 374 14.40 -3.49 -14.25
C ARG A 374 14.65 -4.95 -14.61
N TYR A 375 15.78 -5.47 -14.17
CA TYR A 375 16.05 -6.92 -14.26
C TYR A 375 15.20 -7.70 -13.27
N LEU A 376 15.02 -9.00 -13.52
CA LEU A 376 14.21 -9.88 -12.67
C LEU A 376 14.70 -9.90 -11.21
N LEU A 377 16.01 -9.99 -10.99
CA LEU A 377 16.57 -9.95 -9.63
C LEU A 377 16.38 -8.59 -8.96
N GLU A 378 16.41 -7.50 -9.72
CA GLU A 378 16.09 -6.17 -9.17
C GLU A 378 14.64 -6.13 -8.71
N LYS A 379 13.71 -6.65 -9.52
CA LYS A 379 12.29 -6.76 -9.18
C LYS A 379 12.08 -7.56 -7.89
N ILE A 380 12.68 -8.76 -7.78
CA ILE A 380 12.56 -9.65 -6.61
C ILE A 380 13.12 -9.00 -5.34
N PHE A 381 14.36 -8.52 -5.38
CA PHE A 381 15.02 -7.99 -4.18
C PHE A 381 14.62 -6.54 -3.87
N ASN A 382 13.84 -5.91 -4.75
CA ASN A 382 13.52 -4.48 -4.71
C ASN A 382 14.79 -3.60 -4.57
N TYR A 383 15.91 -4.10 -5.07
CA TYR A 383 17.24 -3.49 -5.06
C TYR A 383 17.65 -3.17 -6.49
N GLU A 384 18.49 -2.17 -6.68
CA GLU A 384 18.97 -1.74 -8.00
C GLU A 384 20.46 -2.07 -8.09
N PHE A 385 20.82 -2.93 -9.04
CA PHE A 385 22.21 -3.29 -9.25
C PHE A 385 22.92 -2.18 -10.02
N GLN A 386 24.21 -2.00 -9.74
CA GLN A 386 25.07 -1.20 -10.60
C GLN A 386 25.14 -1.86 -11.98
N THR A 387 24.91 -1.09 -13.03
CA THR A 387 24.82 -1.60 -14.42
C THR A 387 25.63 -0.69 -15.33
N ARG A 388 26.22 -1.22 -16.39
CA ARG A 388 26.94 -0.38 -17.36
C ARG A 388 25.99 0.63 -18.03
N ILE A 389 26.35 1.92 -18.00
CA ILE A 389 25.66 3.00 -18.72
C ILE A 389 26.70 3.66 -19.65
N GLY A 390 26.48 3.56 -20.97
CA GLY A 390 27.46 4.03 -21.95
C GLY A 390 28.80 3.28 -21.85
N SER A 391 29.91 4.01 -21.74
CA SER A 391 31.26 3.43 -21.63
C SER A 391 31.67 2.99 -20.22
N GLY A 392 30.95 3.41 -19.17
CA GLY A 392 31.28 3.17 -17.76
C GLY A 392 30.22 2.39 -16.97
N LEU A 393 30.54 2.01 -15.73
CA LEU A 393 29.54 1.47 -14.79
C LEU A 393 28.66 2.60 -14.24
N SER A 394 27.35 2.36 -14.07
CA SER A 394 26.43 3.29 -13.43
C SER A 394 26.96 3.61 -12.05
N THR A 395 27.23 4.87 -11.82
CA THR A 395 27.69 5.33 -10.51
C THR A 395 26.48 5.73 -9.66
N SER A 396 26.72 5.99 -8.37
CA SER A 396 25.72 6.64 -7.50
C SER A 396 25.34 8.05 -7.98
N MET A 397 26.00 8.57 -9.02
CA MET A 397 25.78 9.90 -9.58
C MET A 397 24.79 9.92 -10.76
N ASP A 398 24.35 8.77 -11.27
CA ASP A 398 23.44 8.74 -12.42
C ASP A 398 21.97 8.73 -11.97
N ASN A 399 21.16 9.61 -12.57
CA ASN A 399 19.72 9.53 -12.45
C ASN A 399 19.17 8.46 -13.40
N ILE A 400 18.25 7.63 -12.93
CA ILE A 400 17.67 6.55 -13.73
C ILE A 400 16.16 6.53 -13.53
N LEU A 401 15.43 6.49 -14.64
CA LEU A 401 14.00 6.20 -14.68
C LEU A 401 13.81 4.77 -15.15
N PHE A 402 13.20 3.95 -14.32
CA PHE A 402 12.85 2.60 -14.68
C PHE A 402 11.40 2.53 -15.12
N ILE A 403 11.12 1.93 -16.28
CA ILE A 403 9.74 1.69 -16.72
C ILE A 403 9.05 0.71 -15.75
N ASP A 404 7.80 0.99 -15.40
CA ASP A 404 7.03 0.25 -14.40
C ASP A 404 5.64 -0.18 -14.90
N ASP A 405 5.59 -1.37 -15.50
CA ASP A 405 4.34 -2.00 -15.96
C ASP A 405 3.48 -2.56 -14.81
N GLU A 406 4.09 -2.78 -13.64
CA GLU A 406 3.48 -3.45 -12.48
C GLU A 406 2.78 -2.48 -11.52
N LYS A 407 2.81 -1.17 -11.82
CA LYS A 407 2.23 -0.09 -10.99
C LYS A 407 2.80 -0.12 -9.56
N VAL A 408 4.12 -0.32 -9.43
CA VAL A 408 4.85 -0.39 -8.16
C VAL A 408 4.68 0.87 -7.32
N PHE A 409 4.39 2.03 -7.93
CA PHE A 409 4.06 3.26 -7.21
C PHE A 409 2.92 3.07 -6.20
N THR A 410 2.01 2.13 -6.43
CA THR A 410 0.91 1.82 -5.52
C THR A 410 1.36 1.39 -4.12
N LYS A 411 2.63 1.04 -3.91
CA LYS A 411 3.23 0.80 -2.58
C LYS A 411 3.08 1.99 -1.62
N VAL A 412 2.93 3.21 -2.13
CA VAL A 412 2.67 4.43 -1.32
C VAL A 412 1.20 4.57 -0.89
N LEU A 413 0.31 3.74 -1.45
CA LEU A 413 -1.13 3.69 -1.19
C LEU A 413 -1.48 2.40 -0.43
N PHE A 414 -2.68 2.34 0.15
CA PHE A 414 -3.18 1.09 0.72
C PHE A 414 -3.28 -0.04 -0.31
N TYR A 415 -3.59 0.31 -1.57
CA TYR A 415 -3.68 -0.64 -2.68
C TYR A 415 -2.44 -1.52 -2.85
N GLY A 416 -1.22 -0.97 -2.74
CA GLY A 416 0.02 -1.74 -2.88
C GLY A 416 0.43 -2.52 -1.62
N LYS A 417 -0.27 -2.30 -0.50
CA LYS A 417 -0.06 -2.99 0.79
C LYS A 417 -1.28 -3.77 1.27
N GLU A 418 -2.17 -4.12 0.35
CA GLU A 418 -3.41 -4.85 0.63
C GLU A 418 -3.18 -6.12 1.45
N ASN A 419 -2.15 -6.91 1.11
CA ASN A 419 -1.86 -8.16 1.82
C ASN A 419 -1.56 -7.94 3.31
N SER A 420 -0.78 -6.91 3.65
CA SER A 420 -0.44 -6.60 5.05
C SER A 420 -1.69 -6.14 5.83
N LEU A 421 -2.48 -5.25 5.23
CA LEU A 421 -3.73 -4.76 5.80
C LEU A 421 -4.76 -5.89 5.97
N PHE A 422 -4.86 -6.79 5.01
CA PHE A 422 -5.76 -7.93 5.04
C PHE A 422 -5.38 -8.94 6.13
N ILE A 423 -4.10 -9.30 6.22
CA ILE A 423 -3.58 -10.16 7.29
C ILE A 423 -3.87 -9.55 8.67
N TRP A 424 -3.64 -8.25 8.85
CA TRP A 424 -3.96 -7.56 10.11
C TRP A 424 -5.45 -7.61 10.44
N ASN A 425 -6.35 -7.47 9.46
CA ASN A 425 -7.79 -7.60 9.69
C ASN A 425 -8.18 -9.02 10.11
N ILE A 426 -7.60 -10.06 9.49
CA ILE A 426 -7.84 -11.45 9.92
C ILE A 426 -7.31 -11.69 11.33
N ILE A 427 -6.06 -11.28 11.62
CA ILE A 427 -5.46 -11.46 12.95
C ILE A 427 -6.32 -10.77 14.00
N THR A 428 -6.80 -9.56 13.72
CA THR A 428 -7.69 -8.80 14.61
C THR A 428 -9.00 -9.55 14.87
N PHE A 429 -9.64 -10.07 13.81
CA PHE A 429 -10.87 -10.84 13.95
C PHE A 429 -10.66 -12.09 14.80
N LEU A 430 -9.65 -12.90 14.48
CA LEU A 430 -9.39 -14.15 15.20
C LEU A 430 -8.95 -13.89 16.65
N PHE A 431 -8.18 -12.84 16.89
CA PHE A 431 -7.78 -12.44 18.23
C PHE A 431 -8.99 -12.03 19.09
N MET A 432 -9.88 -11.21 18.53
CA MET A 432 -11.09 -10.79 19.24
C MET A 432 -12.07 -11.94 19.45
N ASP A 433 -12.18 -12.86 18.48
CA ASP A 433 -12.98 -14.08 18.64
C ASP A 433 -12.42 -14.98 19.73
N PHE A 434 -11.09 -15.12 19.80
CA PHE A 434 -10.44 -15.94 20.81
C PHE A 434 -10.65 -15.41 22.25
N ILE A 435 -10.71 -14.08 22.43
CA ILE A 435 -10.99 -13.47 23.74
C ILE A 435 -12.48 -13.52 24.08
N SER A 436 -13.33 -13.16 23.12
CA SER A 436 -14.76 -12.94 23.38
C SER A 436 -15.62 -14.19 23.22
N THR A 437 -15.11 -15.21 22.54
CA THR A 437 -15.90 -16.35 22.05
C THR A 437 -17.17 -15.91 21.33
N ASN A 438 -17.14 -14.77 20.63
CA ASN A 438 -18.26 -14.23 19.88
C ASN A 438 -17.82 -13.63 18.53
N TYR A 439 -18.21 -14.29 17.43
CA TYR A 439 -17.90 -13.83 16.07
C TYR A 439 -18.48 -12.44 15.76
N VAL A 440 -19.68 -12.13 16.26
CA VAL A 440 -20.33 -10.84 16.02
C VAL A 440 -19.52 -9.71 16.68
N LEU A 441 -19.10 -9.91 17.93
CA LEU A 441 -18.27 -8.93 18.62
C LEU A 441 -16.91 -8.78 17.93
N ALA A 442 -16.30 -9.88 17.50
CA ALA A 442 -15.05 -9.88 16.77
C ALA A 442 -15.14 -9.07 15.46
N ALA A 443 -16.22 -9.23 14.69
CA ALA A 443 -16.46 -8.47 13.47
C ALA A 443 -16.64 -6.98 13.75
N ILE A 444 -17.44 -6.61 14.76
CA ILE A 444 -17.68 -5.21 15.13
C ILE A 444 -16.37 -4.53 15.51
N ILE A 445 -15.57 -5.15 16.38
CA ILE A 445 -14.29 -4.57 16.82
C ILE A 445 -13.31 -4.47 15.65
N THR A 446 -13.23 -5.50 14.80
CA THR A 446 -12.36 -5.48 13.60
C THR A 446 -12.77 -4.35 12.65
N PHE A 447 -14.08 -4.15 12.43
CA PHE A 447 -14.60 -3.05 11.63
C PHE A 447 -14.23 -1.69 12.22
N LEU A 448 -14.43 -1.49 13.53
CA LEU A 448 -14.07 -0.25 14.21
C LEU A 448 -12.57 0.05 14.13
N LEU A 449 -11.72 -0.94 14.36
CA LEU A 449 -10.27 -0.78 14.26
C LEU A 449 -9.83 -0.47 12.81
N ASN A 450 -10.45 -1.10 11.81
CA ASN A 450 -10.20 -0.76 10.41
C ASN A 450 -10.65 0.68 10.07
N LEU A 451 -11.80 1.14 10.60
CA LEU A 451 -12.22 2.53 10.44
C LEU A 451 -11.21 3.51 11.04
N ILE A 452 -10.64 3.19 12.21
CA ILE A 452 -9.59 4.00 12.84
C ILE A 452 -8.36 4.05 11.94
N VAL A 453 -7.88 2.91 11.43
CA VAL A 453 -6.71 2.85 10.53
C VAL A 453 -6.93 3.67 9.26
N VAL A 454 -8.09 3.53 8.62
CA VAL A 454 -8.46 4.30 7.42
C VAL A 454 -8.58 5.79 7.74
N GLY A 455 -9.20 6.14 8.86
CA GLY A 455 -9.36 7.52 9.31
C GLY A 455 -8.03 8.21 9.61
N LEU A 456 -7.11 7.50 10.30
CA LEU A 456 -5.75 7.99 10.55
C LEU A 456 -4.99 8.21 9.25
N ARG A 457 -5.03 7.24 8.32
CA ARG A 457 -4.34 7.35 7.03
C ARG A 457 -4.90 8.50 6.19
N ASN A 458 -6.22 8.69 6.15
CA ASN A 458 -6.85 9.77 5.41
C ASN A 458 -6.50 11.13 6.03
N SER A 459 -6.64 11.28 7.35
CA SER A 459 -6.35 12.53 8.06
C SER A 459 -4.89 12.97 7.90
N PHE A 460 -3.93 12.07 8.16
CA PHE A 460 -2.51 12.39 8.00
C PHE A 460 -2.11 12.51 6.52
N GLY A 461 -2.69 11.71 5.64
CA GLY A 461 -2.48 11.76 4.20
C GLY A 461 -2.91 13.10 3.58
N ARG A 462 -4.14 13.52 3.83
CA ARG A 462 -4.71 14.82 3.42
C ARG A 462 -3.88 15.97 3.96
N ARG A 463 -3.45 15.88 5.23
CA ARG A 463 -2.57 16.88 5.85
C ARG A 463 -1.21 16.97 5.15
N ASN A 464 -0.59 15.83 4.83
CA ASN A 464 0.69 15.81 4.14
C ASN A 464 0.54 16.33 2.71
N LEU A 465 -0.45 15.84 1.96
CA LEU A 465 -0.73 16.25 0.59
C LEU A 465 -0.91 17.76 0.48
N SER A 466 -1.79 18.34 1.31
CA SER A 466 -2.02 19.79 1.36
C SER A 466 -0.74 20.59 1.68
N LYS A 467 0.05 20.13 2.66
CA LYS A 467 1.31 20.80 3.03
C LYS A 467 2.34 20.78 1.90
N LYS A 468 2.39 19.69 1.13
CA LYS A 468 3.40 19.43 0.09
C LYS A 468 3.05 20.05 -1.26
N THR A 469 1.76 20.31 -1.52
CA THR A 469 1.26 20.68 -2.87
C THR A 469 0.61 22.06 -2.94
N LEU A 470 0.57 22.85 -1.85
CA LEU A 470 -0.16 24.12 -1.71
C LEU A 470 -1.68 24.04 -1.82
N ILE A 471 -2.24 22.86 -1.99
CA ILE A 471 -3.67 22.71 -2.20
C ILE A 471 -4.37 22.83 -0.85
N PRO A 472 -5.34 23.76 -0.70
CA PRO A 472 -6.13 23.89 0.51
C PRO A 472 -6.77 22.56 0.89
N ARG A 473 -6.80 22.25 2.19
CA ARG A 473 -7.34 20.97 2.64
C ARG A 473 -8.81 20.83 2.27
N GLU A 474 -9.54 21.93 2.24
CA GLU A 474 -10.97 22.02 1.95
C GLU A 474 -11.33 21.45 0.57
N LEU A 475 -10.38 21.49 -0.39
CA LEU A 475 -10.55 20.96 -1.74
C LEU A 475 -10.19 19.47 -1.88
N LEU A 476 -9.61 18.87 -0.83
CA LEU A 476 -9.28 17.45 -0.79
C LEU A 476 -10.42 16.74 -0.03
N ILE A 477 -11.32 16.10 -0.74
CA ILE A 477 -12.53 15.48 -0.16
C ILE A 477 -12.23 14.05 0.29
#